data_AF-A0A094LSE4-F1
#
_entry.id   AF-A0A094LSE4-F1
#
_cell.length_a   1.000
_cell.length_b   1.000
_cell.length_c   1.000
_cell.angle_alpha   90.00
_cell.angle_beta   90.00
_cell.angle_gamma   90.00
#
_symmetry.space_group_name_H-M   'P 1'
#
loop_
_entity.id
_entity.type
_entity.pdbx_description
1 polymer ?
#
loop_
_entity_poly.entity_id
_entity_poly.type
_entity_poly.pdbx_seq_one_letter_code
_entity_poly.pdbx_strand_id
1 'polypeptide(L)'
;GTFVFRGQFDGRNVAVKRLLPECFHLVDREVQLLRESDEHPHVVRYFCTEKDKQFHYIAIELCSATLQEYVENPSFDRCNLDPVSLLRQTMSGLAHLHSLSI
;
A
#
# COMPACT_ATOMS: atom_id res chain seq x y z
N GLY A 1 -16.57 2.43 -0.94
CA GLY A 1 -16.46 2.77 -2.37
C GLY A 1 -15.02 2.88 -2.80
N THR A 2 -14.22 1.86 -2.51
CA THR A 2 -12.79 1.83 -2.86
C THR A 2 -12.46 0.50 -3.48
N PHE A 3 -11.71 0.52 -4.57
CA PHE A 3 -11.29 -0.67 -5.30
C PHE A 3 -9.80 -0.57 -5.61
N VAL A 4 -9.11 -1.71 -5.63
CA VAL A 4 -7.70 -1.78 -6.01
C VAL A 4 -7.58 -2.59 -7.28
N PHE A 5 -6.86 -2.04 -8.25
CA PHE A 5 -6.63 -2.64 -9.56
C PHE A 5 -5.14 -2.79 -9.81
N ARG A 6 -4.76 -3.76 -10.65
CA ARG A 6 -3.43 -3.77 -11.26
C ARG A 6 -3.37 -2.72 -12.36
N GLY A 7 -2.29 -1.93 -12.40
CA GLY A 7 -2.09 -0.89 -13.41
C GLY A 7 -0.62 -0.64 -13.73
N GLN A 8 -0.37 0.43 -14.46
CA GLN A 8 0.97 0.89 -14.83
C GLN A 8 1.08 2.41 -14.64
N PHE A 9 2.21 2.88 -14.11
CA PHE A 9 2.54 4.29 -13.98
C PHE A 9 4.02 4.50 -14.30
N ASP A 10 4.33 5.42 -15.21
CA ASP A 10 5.71 5.72 -15.65
C ASP A 10 6.52 4.45 -16.02
N GLY A 11 5.88 3.54 -16.77
CA GLY A 11 6.47 2.26 -17.17
C GLY A 11 6.55 1.19 -16.07
N ARG A 12 6.19 1.51 -14.81
CA ARG A 12 6.26 0.61 -13.65
C ARG A 12 4.91 -0.05 -13.39
N ASN A 13 4.92 -1.34 -13.05
CA ASN A 13 3.72 -2.03 -12.55
C ASN A 13 3.36 -1.50 -11.16
N VAL A 14 2.09 -1.12 -10.96
CA VAL A 14 1.59 -0.54 -9.71
C VAL A 14 0.24 -1.13 -9.31
N ALA A 15 -0.11 -1.01 -8.04
CA ALA A 15 -1.48 -1.14 -7.60
C ALA A 15 -2.14 0.25 -7.64
N VAL A 16 -3.33 0.34 -8.23
CA VAL A 16 -4.11 1.57 -8.38
C VAL A 16 -5.33 1.50 -7.47
N LYS A 17 -5.29 2.26 -6.37
CA LYS A 17 -6.43 2.42 -5.46
C LYS A 17 -7.34 3.52 -6.00
N ARG A 18 -8.56 3.16 -6.39
CA ARG A 18 -9.60 4.07 -6.88
C ARG A 18 -10.59 4.39 -5.76
N LEU A 19 -10.80 5.67 -5.48
CA LEU A 19 -11.72 6.17 -4.44
C LEU A 19 -12.77 7.08 -5.05
N LEU A 20 -13.96 7.09 -4.45
CA LEU A 20 -15.02 8.01 -4.82
C LEU A 20 -14.72 9.47 -4.41
N PRO A 21 -15.27 10.48 -5.09
CA PRO A 21 -14.98 11.91 -4.84
C PRO A 21 -15.38 12.38 -3.45
N GLU A 22 -16.41 11.78 -2.85
CA GLU A 22 -16.90 12.16 -1.52
C GLU A 22 -15.87 11.81 -0.42
N CYS A 23 -14.84 11.05 -0.74
CA CYS A 23 -13.74 10.69 0.16
C CYS A 23 -12.53 11.65 0.09
N PHE A 24 -12.67 12.84 -0.50
CA PHE A 24 -11.55 13.77 -0.73
C PHE A 24 -10.62 13.98 0.48
N HIS A 25 -11.17 14.28 1.67
CA HIS A 25 -10.35 14.48 2.88
C HIS A 25 -9.57 13.23 3.31
N LEU A 26 -10.07 12.04 3.00
CA LEU A 26 -9.39 10.78 3.28
C LEU A 26 -8.23 10.56 2.30
N VAL A 27 -8.43 10.94 1.02
CA VAL A 27 -7.39 10.86 -0.01
C VAL A 27 -6.21 11.78 0.34
N ASP A 28 -6.49 13.04 0.66
CA ASP A 28 -5.43 14.00 1.00
C ASP A 28 -4.62 13.56 2.22
N ARG A 29 -5.32 13.09 3.26
CA ARG A 29 -4.66 12.55 4.46
C ARG A 29 -3.82 11.33 4.14
N GLU A 30 -4.35 10.38 3.37
CA GLU A 30 -3.63 9.16 2.99
C GLU A 30 -2.37 9.48 2.17
N VAL A 31 -2.50 10.33 1.15
CA VAL A 31 -1.36 10.75 0.30
C VAL A 31 -0.31 11.49 1.12
N GLN A 32 -0.71 12.37 2.04
CA GLN A 32 0.23 13.05 2.92
C GLN A 32 1.02 12.06 3.78
N LEU A 33 0.33 11.19 4.51
CA LEU A 33 0.98 10.22 5.40
C LEU A 33 1.89 9.25 4.65
N LEU A 34 1.50 8.81 3.44
CA LEU A 34 2.35 7.97 2.60
C LEU A 34 3.63 8.70 2.19
N ARG A 35 3.53 9.94 1.70
CA ARG A 35 4.72 10.74 1.32
C ARG A 35 5.68 11.01 2.48
N GLU A 36 5.17 11.04 3.70
CA GLU A 36 5.99 11.24 4.90
C GLU A 36 6.70 9.96 5.36
N SER A 37 6.20 8.77 4.99
CA SER A 37 6.62 7.49 5.59
C SER A 37 7.14 6.42 4.61
N ASP A 38 7.02 6.64 3.30
CA ASP A 38 7.27 5.60 2.29
C ASP A 38 8.76 5.34 1.96
N GLU A 39 9.68 6.07 2.57
CA GLU A 39 11.13 5.82 2.46
C GLU A 39 11.56 4.57 3.25
N HIS A 40 10.72 4.07 4.17
CA HIS A 40 11.02 2.87 4.95
C HIS A 40 10.65 1.57 4.21
N PRO A 41 11.53 0.56 4.15
CA PRO A 41 11.33 -0.65 3.33
C PRO A 41 10.15 -1.55 3.73
N HIS A 42 9.57 -1.32 4.92
CA HIS A 42 8.39 -2.05 5.42
C HIS A 42 7.13 -1.15 5.46
N VAL A 43 7.14 -0.04 4.72
CA VAL A 43 5.98 0.80 4.44
C VAL A 43 5.76 0.80 2.93
N VAL A 44 4.50 0.72 2.49
CA VAL A 44 4.17 0.62 1.07
C VAL A 44 4.61 1.88 0.32
N ARG A 45 5.28 1.71 -0.81
CA ARG A 45 5.77 2.84 -1.59
C ARG A 45 4.65 3.61 -2.29
N TYR A 46 4.64 4.93 -2.17
CA TYR A 46 3.76 5.80 -2.94
C TYR A 46 4.46 6.26 -4.23
N PHE A 47 3.69 6.35 -5.33
CA PHE A 47 4.21 6.84 -6.61
C PHE A 47 3.52 8.11 -7.06
N CYS A 48 2.18 8.13 -7.06
CA CYS A 48 1.43 9.24 -7.62
C CYS A 48 -0.02 9.27 -7.12
N THR A 49 -0.65 10.44 -7.21
CA THR A 49 -2.11 10.59 -7.10
C THR A 49 -2.63 11.38 -8.28
N GLU A 50 -3.70 10.89 -8.90
CA GLU A 50 -4.40 11.53 -10.01
C GLU A 50 -5.89 11.62 -9.71
N LYS A 51 -6.60 12.50 -10.43
CA LYS A 51 -8.06 12.62 -10.31
C LYS A 51 -8.71 12.93 -11.64
N ASP A 52 -9.92 12.43 -11.82
CA ASP A 52 -10.80 12.86 -12.90
C ASP A 52 -12.13 13.38 -12.33
N LYS A 53 -13.18 13.49 -13.16
CA LYS A 53 -14.49 13.98 -12.73
C LYS A 53 -15.23 13.00 -11.81
N GLN A 54 -14.85 11.73 -11.83
CA GLN A 54 -15.59 10.64 -11.18
C GLN A 54 -14.81 10.01 -10.03
N PHE A 55 -13.48 10.05 -10.02
CA PHE A 55 -12.67 9.33 -9.03
C PHE A 55 -11.33 10.00 -8.71
N HIS A 56 -10.79 9.59 -7.57
CA HIS A 56 -9.39 9.74 -7.21
C HIS A 56 -8.65 8.41 -7.41
N TYR A 57 -7.40 8.48 -7.83
CA TYR A 57 -6.53 7.35 -8.09
C TYR A 57 -5.22 7.54 -7.33
N ILE A 58 -4.83 6.56 -6.53
CA ILE A 58 -3.53 6.52 -5.84
C ILE A 58 -2.75 5.34 -6.41
N ALA A 59 -1.59 5.60 -7.00
CA ALA A 59 -0.66 4.59 -7.48
C ALA A 59 0.36 4.27 -6.38
N ILE A 60 0.41 3.00 -5.98
CA ILE A 60 1.30 2.48 -4.94
C ILE A 60 2.00 1.20 -5.41
N GLU A 61 2.95 0.71 -4.62
CA GLU A 61 3.64 -0.56 -4.85
C GLU A 61 2.66 -1.71 -5.12
N LEU A 62 2.96 -2.48 -6.17
CA LEU A 62 2.23 -3.71 -6.48
C LEU A 62 2.84 -4.88 -5.71
N CYS A 63 2.13 -5.37 -4.70
CA CYS A 63 2.53 -6.54 -3.93
C CYS A 63 2.04 -7.86 -4.56
N SER A 64 2.70 -8.97 -4.23
CA SER A 64 2.29 -10.30 -4.67
C SER A 64 1.00 -10.79 -4.01
N ALA A 65 0.81 -10.49 -2.73
CA ALA A 65 -0.35 -10.88 -1.94
C ALA A 65 -0.45 -10.08 -0.63
N THR A 66 -1.59 -10.21 0.03
CA THR A 66 -1.82 -9.75 1.40
C THR A 66 -1.32 -10.77 2.43
N LEU A 67 -1.13 -10.33 3.68
CA LEU A 67 -0.81 -11.24 4.79
C LEU A 67 -1.93 -12.25 5.05
N GLN A 68 -3.19 -11.86 4.83
CA GLN A 68 -4.33 -12.76 4.97
C GLN A 68 -4.24 -13.92 3.96
N GLU A 69 -4.01 -13.62 2.67
CA GLU A 69 -3.82 -14.65 1.66
C GLU A 69 -2.62 -15.56 1.98
N TYR A 70 -1.51 -14.99 2.47
CA TYR A 70 -0.34 -15.76 2.90
C TYR A 70 -0.67 -16.78 4.02
N VAL A 71 -1.50 -16.38 5.00
CA VAL A 71 -1.88 -17.22 6.15
C VAL A 71 -2.97 -18.23 5.79
N GLU A 72 -4.04 -17.75 5.14
CA GLU A 72 -5.28 -18.49 4.97
C GLU A 72 -5.33 -19.34 3.70
N ASN A 73 -4.59 -18.96 2.65
CA ASN A 73 -4.61 -19.73 1.41
C ASN A 73 -3.61 -20.90 1.49
N PRO A 74 -4.08 -22.16 1.56
CA PRO A 74 -3.19 -23.32 1.65
C PRO A 74 -2.35 -23.52 0.38
N SER A 75 -2.83 -23.04 -0.77
CA SER A 75 -2.11 -23.14 -2.06
C SER A 75 -1.14 -21.99 -2.31
N PHE A 76 -1.02 -21.03 -1.39
CA PHE A 76 -0.07 -19.94 -1.52
C PHE A 76 1.37 -20.47 -1.44
N ASP A 77 2.17 -20.16 -2.46
CA ASP A 77 3.60 -20.46 -2.43
C ASP A 77 4.29 -19.50 -1.46
N ARG A 78 4.66 -20.03 -0.30
CA ARG A 78 5.30 -19.24 0.76
C ARG A 78 6.76 -18.93 0.45
N CYS A 79 7.36 -19.46 -0.62
CA CYS A 79 8.73 -19.16 -1.03
C CYS A 79 9.77 -19.25 0.11
N ASN A 80 9.57 -20.14 1.09
CA ASN A 80 10.37 -20.23 2.33
C ASN A 80 10.45 -18.93 3.16
N LEU A 81 9.44 -18.06 3.06
CA LEU A 81 9.29 -16.89 3.93
C LEU A 81 9.21 -17.34 5.39
N ASP A 82 10.10 -16.80 6.22
CA ASP A 82 10.09 -17.02 7.66
C ASP A 82 9.00 -16.15 8.31
N PRO A 83 7.98 -16.74 8.97
CA PRO A 83 6.90 -15.98 9.59
C PRO A 83 7.40 -15.00 10.67
N VAL A 84 8.45 -15.37 11.42
CA VAL A 84 9.00 -14.49 12.47
C VAL A 84 9.65 -13.27 11.84
N SER A 85 10.38 -13.45 10.74
CA SER A 85 10.94 -12.35 9.96
C SER A 85 9.85 -11.44 9.40
N LEU A 86 8.75 -11.97 8.85
CA LEU A 86 7.62 -11.17 8.39
C LEU A 86 7.04 -10.31 9.52
N LEU A 87 6.81 -10.89 10.69
CA LEU A 87 6.33 -10.15 11.86
C LEU A 87 7.32 -9.06 12.29
N ARG A 88 8.62 -9.37 12.32
CA ARG A 88 9.67 -8.39 12.64
C ARG A 88 9.69 -7.22 11.64
N GLN A 89 9.54 -7.50 10.36
CA GLN A 89 9.46 -6.49 9.30
C GLN A 89 8.23 -5.60 9.48
N THR A 90 7.05 -6.20 9.72
CA THR A 90 5.82 -5.46 10.02
C THR A 90 5.99 -4.55 11.23
N MET A 91 6.56 -5.06 12.33
CA MET A 91 6.79 -4.26 13.53
C MET A 91 7.83 -3.15 13.32
N SER A 92 8.83 -3.38 12.46
CA SER A 92 9.80 -2.36 12.06
C SER A 92 9.13 -1.24 11.27
N GLY A 93 8.22 -1.56 10.33
CA GLY A 93 7.41 -0.56 9.62
C GLY A 93 6.53 0.24 10.58
N LEU A 94 5.84 -0.43 11.49
CA LEU A 94 5.00 0.22 12.50
C LEU A 94 5.80 1.13 13.43
N ALA A 95 6.98 0.69 13.90
CA ALA A 95 7.87 1.51 14.71
C ALA A 95 8.34 2.77 13.97
N HIS A 96 8.58 2.67 12.67
CA HIS A 96 8.89 3.83 11.84
C HIS A 96 7.72 4.82 11.80
N LEU A 97 6.48 4.36 11.57
CA LEU A 97 5.30 5.23 11.60
C LEU A 97 5.15 5.94 12.95
N HIS A 98 5.31 5.22 14.06
CA HIS A 98 5.27 5.82 15.39
C HIS A 98 6.36 6.88 15.60
N SER A 99 7.56 6.70 15.00
CA SER A 99 8.64 7.70 15.09
C SER A 99 8.31 9.02 14.39
N LEU A 100 7.38 8.99 13.43
CA LEU A 100 6.87 10.16 12.72
C LEU A 100 5.60 10.74 13.37
N SER A 101 5.14 10.18 14.49
CA SER A 101 3.88 10.54 15.16
C SER A 101 2.62 10.30 14.31
N ILE A 102 2.65 9.24 13.49
CA ILE A 102 1.53 8.73 12.68
C ILE A 102 0.81 7.60 13.43
#